data_AF-A0A4R0T5C6-F1
#
_entry.id   AF-A0A4R0T5C6-F1
#
_cell.length_a   1.000
_cell.length_b   1.000
_cell.length_c   1.000
_cell.angle_alpha   90.00
_cell.angle_beta   90.00
_cell.angle_gamma   90.00
#
_symmetry.space_group_name_H-M   'P 1'
#
loop_
_entity.id
_entity.type
_entity.pdbx_description
1 polymer ?
#
loop_
_entity_poly.entity_id
_entity_poly.type
_entity_poly.pdbx_seq_one_letter_code
_entity_poly.pdbx_strand_id
1 'polypeptide(L)' 'MFMTSGGYKHVFGEQHQSNAYMVLLKNHETSNVESRSAKLMKLDGVKGIVQNTTSKKQHARRAEVSGIAAE' A
#
# COMPACT_ATOMS: atom_id res chain seq x y z
N MET A 1 0.34 5.49 -14.09
CA MET A 1 -0.78 6.23 -14.72
C MET A 1 -1.90 6.30 -13.71
N PHE A 2 -2.46 7.48 -13.43
CA PHE A 2 -3.62 7.63 -12.56
C PHE A 2 -4.84 7.97 -13.42
N MET A 3 -5.98 7.34 -13.14
CA MET A 3 -7.21 7.53 -13.89
C MET A 3 -7.99 8.71 -13.31
N THR A 4 -8.52 9.57 -14.17
CA THR A 4 -9.40 10.67 -13.76
C THR A 4 -10.82 10.14 -13.54
N SER A 5 -11.63 10.84 -12.74
CA SER A 5 -13.04 10.45 -12.52
C SER A 5 -13.84 10.39 -13.84
N GLY A 6 -13.55 11.28 -14.79
CA GLY A 6 -14.14 11.25 -16.13
C GLY A 6 -13.74 10.03 -16.94
N GLY A 7 -12.45 9.64 -16.88
CA GLY A 7 -11.96 8.41 -17.50
C GLY A 7 -12.58 7.15 -16.91
N TYR A 8 -12.75 7.12 -15.58
CA TYR A 8 -13.43 6.02 -14.89
C TYR A 8 -14.86 5.84 -15.40
N LYS A 9 -15.65 6.93 -15.46
CA LYS A 9 -17.01 6.89 -15.98
C LYS A 9 -17.08 6.45 -17.44
N HIS A 10 -16.13 6.89 -18.26
CA HIS A 10 -16.10 6.51 -19.67
C HIS A 10 -15.86 5.00 -19.88
N VAL A 11 -14.97 4.39 -19.09
CA VAL A 11 -14.61 2.96 -19.24
C VAL A 11 -15.63 2.04 -18.56
N PHE A 12 -16.09 2.40 -17.36
CA PHE A 12 -16.90 1.52 -16.51
C PHE A 12 -18.39 1.89 -16.50
N GLY A 13 -18.79 3.04 -17.05
CA GLY A 13 -20.17 3.52 -17.00
C GLY A 13 -20.64 4.00 -15.62
N GLU A 14 -19.77 3.93 -14.60
CA GLU A 14 -20.09 4.24 -13.21
C GLU A 14 -19.38 5.50 -12.71
N GLN A 15 -19.94 6.14 -11.69
CA GLN A 15 -19.23 7.21 -10.99
C GLN A 15 -18.15 6.63 -10.09
N HIS A 16 -16.95 7.19 -10.15
CA HIS A 16 -15.89 6.83 -9.21
C HIS A 16 -16.30 7.20 -7.78
N GLN A 17 -16.16 6.25 -6.86
CA GLN A 17 -16.32 6.47 -5.43
C GLN A 17 -15.01 6.15 -4.71
N SER A 18 -14.62 7.03 -3.78
CA SER A 18 -13.47 6.76 -2.92
C SER A 18 -13.83 5.68 -1.90
N ASN A 19 -13.10 4.56 -1.93
CA ASN A 19 -13.38 3.38 -1.11
C ASN A 19 -12.12 2.73 -0.52
N ALA A 20 -10.96 3.39 -0.63
CA ALA A 20 -9.69 2.88 -0.16
C ALA A 20 -8.87 3.97 0.50
N TYR A 21 -8.09 3.58 1.51
CA TYR A 21 -7.20 4.46 2.25
C TYR A 21 -5.76 3.95 2.14
N MET A 22 -4.81 4.86 1.91
CA MET A 22 -3.39 4.53 1.99
C MET A 22 -2.86 4.80 3.39
N VAL A 23 -2.44 3.75 4.09
CA VAL A 23 -1.90 3.84 5.45
C VAL A 23 -0.40 3.60 5.44
N LEU A 24 0.37 4.56 5.94
CA LEU A 24 1.81 4.42 6.15
C LEU A 24 2.09 4.12 7.62
N LEU A 25 2.63 2.92 7.90
CA LEU A 25 3.03 2.54 9.25
C LEU A 25 4.41 3.10 9.57
N LYS A 26 4.62 3.63 10.78
CA LYS A 26 5.94 4.10 11.24
C LYS A 26 6.97 2.97 11.35
N ASN A 27 6.51 1.78 11.72
CA ASN A 27 7.32 0.57 11.78
C ASN A 27 6.98 -0.28 10.54
N HIS A 28 8.00 -0.48 9.69
CA HIS A 28 7.88 -1.15 8.40
C HIS A 28 8.21 -2.66 8.44
N GLU A 29 8.55 -3.20 9.62
CA GLU A 29 8.85 -4.62 9.79
C GLU A 29 7.68 -5.49 9.33
N THR A 30 7.96 -6.54 8.56
CA THR A 30 6.92 -7.37 7.94
C THR A 30 5.95 -7.95 8.98
N SER A 31 6.47 -8.42 10.12
CA SER A 31 5.65 -8.94 11.23
C SER A 31 4.71 -7.88 11.83
N ASN A 32 5.15 -6.63 11.95
CA ASN A 32 4.30 -5.53 12.39
C ASN A 32 3.23 -5.21 11.34
N VAL A 33 3.61 -5.15 10.06
CA VAL A 33 2.66 -4.91 8.97
C VAL A 33 1.58 -5.99 8.96
N GLU A 34 1.95 -7.27 9.03
CA GLU A 34 1.01 -8.40 9.08
C GLU A 34 0.08 -8.33 10.30
N SER A 35 0.62 -8.07 11.50
CA SER A 35 -0.17 -7.92 12.72
C SER A 35 -1.19 -6.78 12.61
N ARG A 36 -0.79 -5.63 12.08
CA ARG A 36 -1.67 -4.47 11.88
C ARG A 36 -2.71 -4.74 10.79
N SER A 37 -2.32 -5.37 9.68
CA SER A 37 -3.24 -5.80 8.62
C SER A 37 -4.30 -6.76 9.17
N ALA A 38 -3.92 -7.77 9.95
CA ALA A 38 -4.86 -8.72 10.54
C ALA A 38 -5.87 -8.04 11.48
N LYS A 39 -5.47 -7.00 12.21
CA LYS A 39 -6.40 -6.21 13.04
C LYS A 39 -7.37 -5.38 12.20
N LEU A 40 -6.89 -4.74 11.14
CA LEU A 40 -7.72 -3.96 10.23
C LEU A 40 -8.75 -4.82 9.48
N MET A 41 -8.38 -6.04 9.09
CA MET A 41 -9.29 -6.97 8.40
C MET A 41 -10.46 -7.44 9.27
N LYS A 42 -10.38 -7.25 10.60
CA LYS A 42 -11.48 -7.55 11.53
C LYS A 42 -12.52 -6.45 11.63
N LEU A 43 -12.29 -5.29 11.00
CA LEU A 43 -13.26 -4.20 10.98
C LEU A 43 -14.29 -4.48 9.87
N ASP A 44 -15.57 -4.41 10.20
CA ASP A 44 -16.67 -4.74 9.28
C ASP A 44 -16.65 -3.92 7.98
N GLY A 45 -16.15 -2.67 8.04
CA GLY A 45 -16.02 -1.79 6.88
C GLY A 45 -14.82 -2.08 5.98
N VAL A 46 -13.93 -3.01 6.36
CA VAL A 46 -12.71 -3.33 5.59
C VAL A 46 -12.97 -4.55 4.73
N LYS A 47 -13.08 -4.31 3.41
CA LYS A 47 -13.29 -5.38 2.43
C LYS A 47 -12.01 -6.12 2.06
N GLY A 48 -10.85 -5.49 2.23
CA GLY A 48 -9.57 -6.06 1.85
C GLY A 48 -8.40 -5.14 2.16
N ILE A 49 -7.22 -5.73 2.22
CA ILE A 49 -5.96 -5.01 2.49
C ILE A 49 -4.95 -5.45 1.45
N VAL A 50 -4.34 -4.48 0.77
CA VAL A 50 -3.26 -4.71 -0.17
C VAL A 50 -1.97 -4.18 0.42
N GLN A 51 -0.97 -5.05 0.60
CA GLN A 51 0.36 -4.64 1.03
C GLN A 51 1.19 -4.26 -0.19
N ASN A 52 1.71 -3.03 -0.23
CA ASN A 52 2.59 -2.61 -1.31
C ASN A 52 3.97 -3.26 -1.18
N THR A 53 4.21 -4.34 -1.93
CA THR A 53 5.49 -5.08 -1.95
C THR A 53 6.60 -4.34 -2.69
N THR A 54 6.27 -3.39 -3.56
CA THR A 54 7.26 -2.58 -4.29
C THR A 54 8.05 -1.69 -3.34
N SER A 55 7.38 -1.10 -2.32
CA SER A 55 8.06 -0.36 -1.26
C SER A 55 9.01 -1.25 -0.44
N LYS A 56 8.66 -2.53 -0.19
CA LYS A 56 9.55 -3.48 0.50
C LYS A 56 10.85 -3.71 -0.29
N LYS A 57 10.75 -3.94 -1.60
CA LYS A 57 11.94 -4.14 -2.47
C LYS A 57 12.82 -2.89 -2.58
N GLN A 58 12.22 -1.71 -2.66
CA GLN A 58 13.00 -0.46 -2.68
C GLN A 58 13.69 -0.15 -1.35
N HIS A 59 13.07 -0.47 -0.21
CA HIS A 59 13.72 -0.34 1.09
C HIS A 59 14.89 -1.33 1.24
N ALA A 60 14.69 -2.59 0.85
CA ALA A 60 15.77 -3.59 0.86
C ALA A 60 16.97 -3.14 0.00
N ARG A 61 16.71 -2.70 -1.24
CA ARG A 61 17.76 -2.20 -2.14
C ARG A 61 18.47 -0.97 -1.59
N ARG A 62 17.75 -0.07 -0.92
CA ARG A 62 18.34 1.15 -0.34
C ARG A 62 19.21 0.84 0.89
N ALA A 63 18.85 -0.18 1.68
CA ALA A 63 19.67 -0.66 2.79
C ALA A 63 20.97 -1.33 2.31
N GLU A 64 20.91 -2.16 1.25
CA GLU A 64 22.12 -2.73 0.62
C GLU A 64 23.06 -1.64 0.11
N VAL A 65 22.55 -0.63 -0.60
CA VAL A 65 23.37 0.48 -1.12
C VAL A 65 24.00 1.31 0.01
N SER A 66 23.28 1.52 1.12
CA SER A 66 23.83 2.23 2.27
C SER A 66 24.89 1.44 3.04
N GLY A 67 24.82 0.10 3.02
CA GLY A 67 25.85 -0.77 3.60
C GLY A 67 27.14 -0.77 2.79
N ILE A 68 27.04 -0.66 1.46
CA ILE A 68 28.20 -0.58 0.55
C ILE A 68 28.92 0.78 0.65
N ALA A 69 28.22 1.86 1.00
CA ALA A 69 28.82 3.19 1.14
C ALA A 69 29.53 3.43 2.49
N ALA A 70 29.56 2.43 3.38
CA ALA A 70 30.16 2.52 4.71
C ALA A 70 31.47 1.72 4.85
N GLU A 71 31.95 1.08 3.78
CA GLU A 71 33.33 0.56 3.64
C GLU A 71 34.17 1.48 2.76
#